data_AF-A0A7S1ZR66-F1
#
_entry.id   AF-A0A7S1ZR66-F1
#
_cell.length_a   1.000
_cell.length_b   1.000
_cell.length_c   1.000
_cell.angle_alpha   90.00
_cell.angle_beta   90.00
_cell.angle_gamma   90.00
#
_symmetry.space_group_name_H-M   'P 1'
#
loop_
_entity.id
_entity.type
_entity.pdbx_description
1 polymer ?
#
loop_
_entity_poly.entity_id
_entity_poly.type
_entity_poly.pdbx_seq_one_letter_code
_entity_poly.pdbx_strand_id
1 'polypeptide(L)'
;HILWSLSKDFGASGFRTGVLYSQNSILLKGLANLNIFSGVSHPMQMIVAEILADDDFLDVFLDHSRIQITQSYNLCARKLEEMVIPYVPAVAGIFIYCDFSSLLPSQDFEGEKL
;
A
#
# COMPACT_ATOMS: atom_id res chain seq x y z
N HIS A 1 17.91 -2.86 4.17
CA HIS A 1 17.42 -2.49 2.82
C HIS A 1 16.00 -1.97 2.99
N ILE A 2 15.60 -0.96 2.21
CA ILE A 2 14.25 -0.38 2.24
C ILE A 2 13.68 -0.46 0.83
N LEU A 3 12.46 -0.99 0.72
CA LEU A 3 11.70 -1.04 -0.52
C LEU A 3 10.50 -0.10 -0.37
N TRP A 4 10.29 0.75 -1.35
CA TRP A 4 9.21 1.73 -1.34
C TRP A 4 8.64 1.94 -2.75
N SER A 5 7.38 2.38 -2.85
CA SER A 5 6.71 2.68 -4.11
C SER A 5 5.55 3.65 -3.90
N LEU A 6 5.26 4.47 -4.90
CA LEU A 6 4.09 5.37 -4.92
C LEU A 6 2.75 4.63 -5.00
N SER A 7 2.75 3.33 -5.23
CA SER A 7 1.54 2.56 -5.55
C SER A 7 0.46 2.59 -4.46
N LYS A 8 0.83 2.73 -3.18
CA LYS A 8 -0.09 2.68 -2.04
C LYS A 8 -0.23 4.02 -1.34
N ASP A 9 0.90 4.68 -1.03
CA ASP A 9 0.88 5.95 -0.32
C ASP A 9 0.28 7.08 -1.17
N PHE A 10 0.50 7.04 -2.49
CA PHE A 10 0.01 8.06 -3.44
C PHE A 10 -1.12 7.55 -4.35
N GLY A 11 -1.55 6.29 -4.19
CA GLY A 11 -2.52 5.66 -5.10
C GLY A 11 -2.04 5.56 -6.57
N ALA A 12 -0.76 5.81 -6.85
CA ALA A 12 -0.22 5.94 -8.19
C ALA A 12 0.32 4.59 -8.72
N SER A 13 -0.47 3.52 -8.58
CA SER A 13 -0.04 2.18 -8.98
C SER A 13 0.30 2.08 -10.47
N GLY A 14 -0.32 2.89 -11.33
CA GLY A 14 -0.04 2.94 -12.76
C GLY A 14 1.33 3.52 -13.14
N PHE A 15 1.99 4.28 -12.25
CA PHE A 15 3.27 4.94 -12.56
C PHE A 15 4.45 3.96 -12.67
N ARG A 16 4.28 2.78 -12.07
CA ARG A 16 5.31 1.72 -12.07
C ARG A 16 6.67 2.13 -11.52
N THR A 17 6.65 2.99 -10.50
CA THR A 17 7.85 3.47 -9.82
C THR A 17 8.04 2.75 -8.50
N GLY A 18 9.15 2.01 -8.38
CA GLY A 18 9.62 1.39 -7.15
C GLY A 18 11.05 1.83 -6.86
N VAL A 19 11.38 1.97 -5.58
CA VAL A 19 12.68 2.41 -5.10
C VAL A 19 13.22 1.35 -4.15
N LEU A 20 14.48 0.96 -4.38
CA LEU A 20 15.27 0.20 -3.43
C LEU A 20 16.35 1.12 -2.87
N TYR A 21 16.31 1.36 -1.56
CA TYR A 21 17.39 2.00 -0.83
C TYR A 21 18.22 0.95 -0.07
N SER A 22 19.53 0.97 -0.26
CA SER A 22 20.45 -0.01 0.31
C SER A 22 21.82 0.61 0.55
N GLN A 23 22.44 0.31 1.69
CA GLN A 23 23.85 0.66 1.94
C GLN A 23 24.81 -0.42 1.40
N ASN A 24 24.30 -1.58 1.00
CA ASN A 24 25.11 -2.65 0.42
C ASN A 24 25.43 -2.32 -1.05
N SER A 25 26.67 -1.88 -1.31
CA SER A 25 27.13 -1.54 -2.65
C SER A 25 27.23 -2.74 -3.60
N ILE A 26 27.46 -3.95 -3.08
CA ILE A 26 27.55 -5.17 -3.90
C ILE A 26 26.17 -5.47 -4.49
N LEU A 27 25.13 -5.41 -3.65
CA LEU A 27 23.74 -5.55 -4.08
C LEU A 27 23.36 -4.50 -5.12
N LEU A 28 23.66 -3.22 -4.87
CA LEU A 28 23.34 -2.14 -5.80
C LEU A 28 24.03 -2.30 -7.15
N LYS A 29 25.31 -2.71 -7.17
CA LYS A 29 26.03 -3.00 -8.41
C LYS A 29 25.41 -4.18 -9.18
N GLY A 30 25.03 -5.24 -8.47
CA GLY A 30 24.33 -6.37 -9.09
C GLY A 30 23.00 -5.97 -9.72
N LEU A 31 22.22 -5.15 -9.02
CA LEU A 31 20.92 -4.67 -9.50
C LEU A 31 21.02 -3.65 -10.63
N ALA A 32 22.06 -2.81 -10.65
CA ALA A 32 22.28 -1.85 -11.74
C ALA A 32 22.34 -2.55 -13.11
N ASN A 33 22.93 -3.74 -13.17
CA ASN A 33 23.00 -4.56 -14.38
C ASN A 33 21.65 -5.20 -14.77
N LEU A 34 20.77 -5.44 -13.79
CA LEU A 34 19.45 -6.07 -14.00
C LEU A 34 18.34 -5.04 -14.26
N ASN A 35 18.56 -3.77 -13.90
CA ASN A 35 17.55 -2.73 -13.95
C ASN A 35 17.07 -2.39 -15.37
N ILE A 36 17.74 -2.86 -16.42
CA ILE A 36 17.31 -2.65 -17.82
C ILE A 36 15.92 -3.22 -18.12
N PHE A 37 15.51 -4.28 -17.42
CA PHE A 37 14.21 -4.93 -17.64
C PHE A 37 13.05 -4.27 -16.86
N SER A 38 13.36 -3.46 -15.86
CA SER A 38 12.36 -2.84 -14.96
C SER A 38 12.59 -1.35 -14.74
N GLY A 39 13.35 -0.72 -15.64
CA GLY A 39 13.68 0.70 -15.57
C GLY A 39 12.44 1.57 -15.71
N VAL A 40 12.35 2.62 -14.88
CA VAL A 40 11.31 3.63 -14.99
C VAL A 40 11.63 4.54 -16.18
N SER A 41 10.65 4.85 -17.03
CA SER A 41 10.88 5.73 -18.19
C SER A 41 11.30 7.14 -17.75
N HIS A 42 12.15 7.80 -18.54
CA HIS A 42 12.63 9.14 -18.19
C HIS A 42 11.51 10.16 -17.94
N PRO A 43 10.44 10.25 -18.78
CA PRO A 43 9.32 11.16 -18.48
C PRO A 43 8.66 10.87 -17.13
N MET A 44 8.53 9.59 -16.76
CA MET A 44 7.95 9.22 -15.47
C MET A 44 8.88 9.55 -14.30
N GLN A 45 10.21 9.41 -14.47
CA GLN A 45 11.18 9.87 -13.48
C GLN A 45 11.06 11.38 -13.25
N MET A 46 10.89 12.17 -14.31
CA MET A 46 10.71 13.63 -14.20
C MET A 46 9.42 13.99 -13.45
N ILE A 47 8.30 13.34 -13.76
CA ILE A 47 7.02 13.55 -13.06
C ILE A 47 7.16 13.21 -11.57
N VAL A 48 7.74 12.06 -11.24
CA VAL A 48 7.94 11.65 -9.85
C VAL A 48 8.89 12.60 -9.13
N ALA A 49 9.94 13.08 -9.79
CA ALA A 49 10.85 14.05 -9.21
C ALA A 49 10.15 15.37 -8.85
N GLU A 50 9.29 15.87 -9.74
CA GLU A 50 8.52 17.10 -9.47
C GLU A 50 7.57 16.92 -8.29
N ILE A 51 6.82 15.82 -8.25
CA ILE A 51 5.90 15.50 -7.14
C ILE A 51 6.64 15.40 -5.81
N LEU A 52 7.82 14.77 -5.80
CA LEU A 52 8.58 14.55 -4.56
C LEU A 52 9.41 15.77 -4.13
N ALA A 53 9.53 16.80 -4.97
CA ALA A 53 10.24 18.04 -4.66
C ALA A 53 9.30 19.15 -4.12
N ASP A 54 7.99 18.98 -4.24
CA ASP A 54 6.98 19.91 -3.76
C ASP A 54 6.54 19.56 -2.33
N ASP A 55 7.29 20.04 -1.33
CA ASP A 55 7.04 19.76 0.08
C ASP A 55 5.64 20.23 0.53
N ASP A 56 5.17 21.39 0.06
CA ASP A 56 3.85 21.94 0.39
C ASP A 56 2.73 21.03 -0.13
N PHE A 57 2.85 20.52 -1.37
CA PHE A 57 1.93 19.53 -1.91
C PHE A 57 1.96 18.23 -1.09
N LEU A 58 3.14 17.73 -0.75
CA LEU A 58 3.30 16.47 -0.02
C LEU A 58 2.65 16.52 1.36
N ASP A 59 2.86 17.58 2.13
CA ASP A 59 2.28 17.74 3.45
C ASP A 59 0.75 17.74 3.40
N VAL A 60 0.19 18.56 2.49
CA VAL A 60 -1.26 18.64 2.29
C VAL A 60 -1.83 17.30 1.82
N PHE A 61 -1.20 16.67 0.82
CA PHE A 61 -1.66 15.40 0.25
C PHE A 61 -1.67 14.29 1.29
N LEU A 62 -0.58 14.13 2.06
CA LEU A 62 -0.45 13.07 3.04
C LEU A 62 -1.42 13.26 4.21
N ASP A 63 -1.65 14.48 4.66
CA ASP A 63 -2.62 14.77 5.72
C ASP A 63 -4.05 14.50 5.26
N HIS A 64 -4.42 14.95 4.07
CA HIS A 64 -5.73 14.61 3.49
C HIS A 64 -5.90 13.10 3.31
N SER A 65 -4.86 12.41 2.84
CA SER A 65 -4.87 10.94 2.67
C SER A 65 -5.10 10.23 4.01
N ARG A 66 -4.36 10.62 5.07
CA ARG A 66 -4.54 10.06 6.42
C ARG A 66 -5.96 10.28 6.95
N ILE A 67 -6.52 11.48 6.78
CA ILE A 67 -7.89 11.79 7.21
C ILE A 67 -8.89 10.88 6.48
N GLN A 68 -8.81 10.80 5.16
CA GLN A 68 -9.75 10.00 4.37
C GLN A 68 -9.63 8.50 4.65
N ILE A 69 -8.41 7.96 4.73
CA ILE A 69 -8.18 6.55 5.09
C ILE A 69 -8.75 6.25 6.47
N THR A 70 -8.56 7.13 7.44
CA THR A 70 -9.11 6.98 8.80
C THR A 70 -10.64 6.98 8.77
N GLN A 71 -11.27 7.88 8.00
CA GLN A 71 -12.72 7.92 7.84
C GLN A 71 -13.26 6.65 7.20
N SER A 72 -12.63 6.15 6.13
CA SER A 72 -12.99 4.89 5.48
C SER A 72 -12.84 3.70 6.42
N TYR A 73 -11.74 3.65 7.18
CA TYR A 73 -11.51 2.61 8.19
C TYR A 73 -12.61 2.61 9.25
N ASN A 74 -12.91 3.77 9.86
CA ASN A 74 -13.94 3.89 10.89
C ASN A 74 -15.34 3.50 10.37
N LEU A 75 -15.64 3.83 9.11
CA LEU A 75 -16.89 3.40 8.48
C LEU A 75 -16.98 1.87 8.39
N CYS A 76 -15.95 1.21 7.86
CA CYS A 76 -15.92 -0.24 7.71
C CYS A 76 -15.88 -0.95 9.06
N ALA A 77 -15.04 -0.50 9.99
CA ALA A 77 -14.92 -1.05 11.34
C ALA A 77 -16.26 -1.03 12.09
N ARG A 78 -16.96 0.11 12.07
CA ARG A 78 -18.31 0.23 12.65
C ARG A 78 -19.30 -0.75 12.03
N LYS A 79 -19.23 -1.01 10.72
CA LYS A 79 -20.11 -2.01 10.08
C LYS A 79 -19.78 -3.43 10.52
N LEU A 80 -18.51 -3.77 10.68
CA LEU A 80 -18.11 -5.06 11.23
C LEU A 80 -18.61 -5.22 12.68
N GLU A 81 -18.54 -4.17 13.49
CA GLU A 81 -19.08 -4.15 14.86
C GLU A 81 -20.60 -4.34 14.90
N GLU A 82 -21.35 -3.62 14.06
CA GLU A 82 -22.81 -3.78 13.92
C GLU A 82 -23.19 -5.22 13.54
N MET A 83 -22.37 -5.90 12.74
CA MET A 83 -22.56 -7.29 12.32
C MET A 83 -21.98 -8.31 13.31
N VAL A 84 -21.33 -7.86 14.39
CA VAL A 84 -20.63 -8.73 15.37
C VAL A 84 -19.55 -9.59 14.69
N ILE A 85 -18.89 -9.05 13.67
CA ILE A 85 -17.78 -9.71 12.97
C ILE A 85 -16.46 -9.30 13.61
N PRO A 86 -15.67 -10.25 14.15
CA PRO A 86 -14.35 -9.95 14.70
C PRO A 86 -13.39 -9.42 13.62
N TYR A 87 -12.53 -8.50 14.01
CA TYR A 87 -11.47 -7.97 13.13
C TYR A 87 -10.26 -7.52 13.94
N VAL A 88 -9.11 -7.43 13.30
CA VAL A 88 -7.89 -6.88 13.91
C VAL A 88 -7.89 -5.36 13.70
N PRO A 89 -7.84 -4.55 14.79
CA PRO A 89 -7.74 -3.10 14.66
C PRO A 89 -6.49 -2.71 13.87
N ALA A 90 -6.68 -1.85 12.86
CA ALA A 90 -5.61 -1.41 11.98
C ALA A 90 -5.17 0.01 12.38
N VAL A 91 -3.85 0.24 12.37
CA VAL A 91 -3.25 1.56 12.61
C VAL A 91 -2.69 2.19 11.33
N ALA A 92 -2.64 1.42 10.24
CA ALA A 92 -2.14 1.83 8.93
C ALA A 92 -2.66 0.90 7.83
N GLY A 93 -2.46 1.31 6.57
CA GLY A 93 -2.87 0.56 5.40
C GLY A 93 -4.25 0.94 4.87
N ILE A 94 -4.66 0.26 3.81
CA ILE A 94 -5.93 0.50 3.09
C ILE A 94 -6.76 -0.78 3.01
N PHE A 95 -6.78 -1.55 4.10
CA PHE A 95 -7.49 -2.82 4.24
C PHE A 95 -7.81 -3.10 5.71
N ILE A 96 -8.75 -4.03 5.97
CA ILE A 96 -9.08 -4.53 7.30
C ILE A 96 -8.98 -6.05 7.27
N TYR A 97 -8.32 -6.62 8.28
CA TYR A 97 -8.25 -8.07 8.46
C TYR A 97 -9.39 -8.51 9.37
N CYS A 98 -10.35 -9.24 8.80
CA CYS A 98 -11.61 -9.62 9.44
C CYS A 98 -11.79 -11.14 9.43
N ASP A 99 -12.53 -11.64 10.41
CA ASP A 99 -12.83 -13.05 10.60
C ASP A 99 -14.31 -13.33 10.29
N PHE A 100 -14.56 -13.87 9.10
CA PHE A 100 -15.89 -14.30 8.67
C PHE A 100 -16.14 -15.79 8.91
N SER A 101 -15.29 -16.49 9.67
CA SER A 101 -15.41 -17.94 9.88
C SER A 101 -16.79 -18.34 10.42
N SER A 102 -17.40 -17.52 11.26
CA SER A 102 -18.75 -17.78 11.81
C SER A 102 -19.86 -17.85 10.77
N LEU A 103 -19.61 -17.39 9.53
CA LEU A 103 -20.55 -17.42 8.42
C LEU A 103 -20.35 -18.64 7.51
N LEU A 104 -19.29 -19.43 7.72
CA LEU A 104 -19.03 -20.63 6.92
C LEU A 104 -20.01 -21.76 7.29
N PRO A 105 -20.47 -22.57 6.32
CA PRO A 105 -21.30 -23.74 6.59
C PRO A 105 -20.62 -24.77 7.51
N SER A 106 -19.30 -24.89 7.40
CA SER A 106 -18.42 -25.75 8.20
C SER A 106 -17.05 -25.10 8.38
N GLN A 107 -16.37 -25.44 9.48
CA GLN A 107 -15.02 -24.92 9.82
C GLN A 107 -13.93 -25.79 9.20
N ASP A 108 -14.06 -26.07 7.90
CA ASP A 108 -13.12 -26.87 7.12
C ASP A 108 -12.99 -26.31 5.70
N PHE A 109 -12.02 -26.84 4.94
CA PHE A 109 -11.78 -26.41 3.56
C PHE A 109 -12.98 -26.61 2.64
N GLU A 110 -13.91 -27.52 2.95
CA GLU A 110 -15.14 -27.67 2.16
C GLU A 110 -16.11 -26.52 2.42
N GLY A 111 -16.17 -26.00 3.65
CA GLY A 111 -16.95 -24.80 4.00
C GLY A 111 -16.46 -23.52 3.33
N GLU A 112 -15.20 -23.47 2.90
CA GLU A 112 -14.61 -22.34 2.15
C GLU A 112 -14.91 -22.39 0.64
N LYS A 113 -15.38 -23.53 0.11
CA LYS A 113 -15.73 -23.69 -1.31
C LYS A 113 -17.14 -23.18 -1.57
N LEU A 114 -17.27 -21.89 -1.84
CA LEU A 114 -18.46 -21.27 -2.42
C LEU A 114 -18.36 -21.16 -3.94
#